data_AF-A0A537SBI0-F1
#
_entry.id   AF-A0A537SBI0-F1
#
_cell.length_a   1.000
_cell.length_b   1.000
_cell.length_c   1.000
_cell.angle_alpha   90.00
_cell.angle_beta   90.00
_cell.angle_gamma   90.00
#
_symmetry.space_group_name_H-M   'P 1'
#
loop_
_entity.id
_entity.type
_entity.pdbx_description
1 polymer ?
#
loop_
_entity_poly.entity_id
_entity_poly.type
_entity_poly.pdbx_seq_one_letter_code
_entity_poly.pdbx_strand_id
1 'polypeptide(L)' 'MKSSSKFDIVVYGATGFTGRLVAEYLAAHYTGNDAPKWAMAGRSKEKLASVRDAIGASPDTPLIVADASDPAS' A
#
# COMPACT_ATOMS: atom_id res chain seq x y z
N MET A 1 -0.50 3.42 25.46
CA MET A 1 -0.81 4.38 24.38
C MET A 1 -0.75 3.65 23.05
N LYS A 2 -1.89 3.37 22.40
CA LYS A 2 -1.86 3.06 20.96
C LYS A 2 -1.52 4.37 20.27
N SER A 3 -0.37 4.48 19.61
CA SER A 3 -0.18 5.60 18.69
C SER A 3 -1.32 5.48 17.67
N SER A 4 -2.03 6.58 17.37
CA SER A 4 -3.07 6.54 16.34
C SER A 4 -2.38 6.49 14.99
N SER A 5 -1.75 5.37 14.66
CA SER A 5 -1.18 5.15 13.34
C SER A 5 -2.34 5.18 12.34
N LYS A 6 -2.19 6.01 11.30
CA LYS A 6 -3.20 6.16 10.23
C LYS A 6 -3.49 4.85 9.51
N PHE A 7 -2.55 3.91 9.55
CA PHE A 7 -2.58 2.61 8.92
C PHE A 7 -2.21 1.53 9.93
N ASP A 8 -2.80 0.37 9.76
CA ASP A 8 -2.42 -0.89 10.41
C ASP A 8 -1.29 -1.57 9.64
N ILE A 9 -1.30 -1.45 8.31
CA ILE A 9 -0.32 -2.09 7.41
C ILE A 9 0.14 -1.11 6.32
N VAL A 10 1.43 -1.06 6.03
CA VAL A 10 1.96 -0.37 4.85
C VAL A 10 2.83 -1.34 4.06
N VAL A 11 2.48 -1.57 2.79
CA VAL A 11 3.26 -2.44 1.90
C VAL A 11 4.31 -1.60 1.18
N TYR A 12 5.51 -1.51 1.74
CA TYR A 12 6.65 -0.86 1.07
C TYR A 12 7.25 -1.76 -0.01
N GLY A 13 7.55 -1.18 -1.18
CA GLY A 13 7.97 -1.94 -2.35
C GLY A 13 6.79 -2.58 -3.10
N ALA A 14 5.59 -2.02 -2.98
CA ALA A 14 4.37 -2.55 -3.59
C ALA A 14 4.43 -2.65 -5.13
N THR A 15 5.34 -1.92 -5.78
CA THR A 15 5.56 -2.01 -7.24
C THR A 15 6.53 -3.12 -7.65
N GLY A 16 7.19 -3.79 -6.69
CA GLY A 16 8.07 -4.93 -6.94
C GLY A 16 7.28 -6.24 -7.06
N PHE A 17 7.95 -7.33 -7.41
CA PHE A 17 7.30 -8.63 -7.63
C PHE A 17 6.56 -9.13 -6.39
N THR A 18 7.28 -9.34 -5.28
CA THR A 18 6.68 -9.84 -4.03
C THR A 18 5.71 -8.83 -3.41
N GLY A 19 6.05 -7.54 -3.41
CA GLY A 19 5.18 -6.50 -2.86
C GLY A 19 3.84 -6.40 -3.57
N ARG A 20 3.81 -6.60 -4.90
CA ARG A 20 2.57 -6.65 -5.67
C ARG A 20 1.70 -7.83 -5.24
N LEU A 21 2.26 -9.03 -5.06
CA LEU A 21 1.49 -10.21 -4.64
C LEU A 21 0.86 -10.01 -3.25
N VAL A 22 1.59 -9.36 -2.33
CA VAL A 22 1.06 -9.01 -1.01
C VAL A 22 -0.07 -7.99 -1.12
N ALA A 23 0.10 -6.94 -1.94
CA ALA A 23 -0.93 -5.94 -2.16
C ALA A 23 -2.19 -6.54 -2.80
N GLU A 24 -2.02 -7.46 -3.77
CA GLU A 24 -3.10 -8.20 -4.41
C GLU A 24 -3.86 -9.08 -3.41
N TYR A 25 -3.13 -9.80 -2.55
CA TYR A 25 -3.73 -10.58 -1.47
C TYR A 25 -4.55 -9.70 -0.52
N LEU A 26 -4.02 -8.54 -0.12
CA LEU A 26 -4.75 -7.61 0.74
C LEU A 26 -6.02 -7.08 0.06
N ALA A 27 -5.92 -6.69 -1.21
CA ALA A 27 -7.06 -6.18 -1.98
C ALA A 27 -8.16 -7.24 -2.18
N ALA A 28 -7.80 -8.50 -2.42
CA ALA A 28 -8.74 -9.58 -2.67
C ALA A 28 -9.42 -10.11 -1.40
N HIS A 29 -8.70 -10.19 -0.29
CA HIS A 29 -9.18 -10.90 0.91
C HIS A 29 -9.67 -9.99 2.04
N TYR A 30 -9.26 -8.72 2.06
CA TYR A 30 -9.65 -7.79 3.12
C TYR A 30 -10.53 -6.68 2.55
N THR A 31 -11.80 -7.01 2.32
CA THR A 31 -12.83 -6.09 1.87
C THR A 31 -13.90 -5.94 2.97
N GLY A 32 -14.28 -4.70 3.31
CA GLY A 32 -15.31 -4.41 4.31
C GLY A 32 -14.83 -3.61 5.53
N ASN A 33 -15.74 -3.35 6.47
CA ASN A 33 -15.52 -2.44 7.59
C ASN A 33 -14.48 -2.93 8.62
N ASP A 34 -14.26 -4.24 8.69
CA ASP A 34 -13.28 -4.86 9.61
C ASP A 34 -11.92 -5.12 8.93
N ALA A 35 -11.76 -4.70 7.66
CA ALA A 35 -10.48 -4.81 6.97
C ALA A 35 -9.43 -3.89 7.62
N PRO A 36 -8.15 -4.32 7.73
CA PRO A 36 -7.09 -3.45 8.19
C PRO A 36 -6.97 -2.23 7.28
N LYS A 37 -6.74 -1.06 7.88
CA LYS A 37 -6.44 0.16 7.14
C LYS A 37 -5.04 0.02 6.57
N TRP A 38 -4.91 -0.10 5.26
CA TRP A 38 -3.63 -0.33 4.62
C TRP A 38 -3.30 0.69 3.53
N ALA A 39 -2.01 0.79 3.21
CA ALA A 39 -1.49 1.67 2.16
C ALA A 39 -0.39 0.96 1.33
N MET A 40 -0.21 1.42 0.09
CA MET A 40 0.88 0.98 -0.79
C MET A 40 1.99 2.03 -0.80
N ALA A 41 3.24 1.61 -0.61
CA ALA A 41 4.38 2.51 -0.58
C ALA A 41 5.50 2.13 -1.56
N GLY A 42 6.20 3.13 -2.09
CA GLY A 42 7.32 2.95 -3.02
C GLY A 42 7.78 4.28 -3.63
N ARG A 43 8.74 4.22 -4.55
CA ARG A 43 9.45 5.42 -5.05
C ARG A 43 8.72 6.22 -6.13
N SER A 44 7.78 5.62 -6.86
CA SER A 44 7.04 6.30 -7.95
C SER A 44 5.54 6.18 -7.71
N LYS A 45 4.90 7.34 -7.57
CA LYS A 45 3.45 7.45 -7.38
C LYS A 45 2.69 6.94 -8.60
N GLU A 46 3.18 7.20 -9.82
CA GLU A 46 2.51 6.70 -11.03
C GLU A 46 2.53 5.18 -11.07
N LYS A 47 3.67 4.56 -10.80
CA LYS A 47 3.77 3.08 -10.76
C LYS A 47 2.89 2.48 -9.67
N LEU A 48 2.82 3.12 -8.50
CA LEU A 48 1.92 2.69 -7.43
C LEU A 48 0.46 2.73 -7.87
N ALA A 49 0.02 3.80 -8.53
CA ALA A 49 -1.34 3.91 -9.05
C ALA A 49 -1.61 2.84 -10.11
N SER A 50 -0.71 2.65 -11.08
CA SER A 50 -0.86 1.61 -12.10
C SER A 50 -0.96 0.20 -11.50
N VAL A 51 -0.18 -0.11 -10.46
CA VAL A 51 -0.25 -1.41 -9.79
C VAL A 51 -1.56 -1.56 -9.02
N ARG A 52 -1.98 -0.53 -8.25
CA ARG A 52 -3.26 -0.52 -7.51
C ARG A 52 -4.43 -0.83 -8.45
N ASP A 53 -4.47 -0.14 -9.59
CA ASP A 53 -5.53 -0.30 -10.57
C ASP A 53 -5.45 -1.71 -11.21
N ALA A 54 -4.24 -2.20 -11.50
CA ALA A 54 -4.05 -3.53 -12.10
C ALA A 54 -4.39 -4.71 -11.17
N ILE A 55 -4.27 -4.55 -9.85
CA ILE A 55 -4.66 -5.58 -8.86
C ILE A 55 -6.12 -5.42 -8.39
N GLY A 56 -6.86 -4.42 -8.90
CA GLY A 56 -8.25 -4.17 -8.51
C GLY A 56 -8.43 -3.66 -7.09
N ALA A 57 -7.39 -3.07 -6.49
CA ALA A 57 -7.50 -2.43 -5.18
C ALA A 57 -8.39 -1.18 -5.25
N SER A 58 -9.01 -0.80 -4.13
CA SER A 58 -9.86 0.40 -4.06
C SER A 58 -9.12 1.63 -4.59
N PRO A 59 -9.76 2.51 -5.39
CA PRO A 59 -9.19 3.80 -5.78
C PRO A 59 -8.80 4.67 -4.57
N ASP A 60 -9.44 4.44 -3.42
CA ASP A 60 -9.18 5.14 -2.17
C ASP A 60 -7.99 4.57 -1.38
N THR A 61 -7.42 3.43 -1.80
CA THR A 61 -6.22 2.86 -1.18
C THR A 61 -5.07 3.87 -1.25
N PRO A 62 -4.56 4.37 -0.10
CA PRO A 62 -3.57 5.44 -0.10
C PRO A 62 -2.23 5.00 -0.69
N LEU A 63 -1.62 5.91 -1.45
CA LEU A 63 -0.32 5.73 -2.07
C LEU A 63 0.70 6.64 -1.39
N ILE A 64 1.74 6.05 -0.83
CA ILE A 64 2.80 6.76 -0.10
C ILE A 64 4.08 6.72 -0.96
N VAL A 65 4.58 7.89 -1.32
CA VAL A 65 5.92 7.98 -1.93
C VAL A 65 6.93 7.93 -0.81
N ALA A 66 7.81 6.93 -0.84
CA ALA A 66 8.87 6.76 0.13
C ALA A 66 10.10 6.16 -0.57
N ASP A 67 11.28 6.60 -0.15
CA ASP A 67 12.56 6.08 -0.60
C ASP A 67 13.42 5.67 0.61
N ALA A 68 13.67 4.37 0.75
CA ALA A 68 14.48 3.83 1.85
C ALA A 68 15.95 4.29 1.84
N SER A 69 16.43 4.89 0.74
CA SER A 69 17.76 5.51 0.68
C SER A 69 17.79 6.97 1.12
N ASP A 70 16.62 7.58 1.33
CA ASP A 70 16.47 8.94 1.85
C ASP A 70 15.79 8.90 3.24
N PRO A 71 16.54 9.07 4.34
CA PRO A 71 16.00 9.05 5.69
C PRO A 71 14.96 10.14 5.99
N ALA A 72 14.87 11.18 5.16
CA ALA A 72 13.91 12.27 5.32
C ALA A 72 12.56 11.99 4.62
N SER A 73 12.47 10.92 3.83
CA SER A 73 11.29 10.52 3.05
C SER A 73 10.34 9.57 3.77
#